data_AF-A0A2S8A8A5-F1
#
_entry.id   AF-A0A2S8A8A5-F1
#
_cell.length_a   1.000
_cell.length_b   1.000
_cell.length_c   1.000
_cell.angle_alpha   90.00
_cell.angle_beta   90.00
_cell.angle_gamma   90.00
#
_symmetry.space_group_name_H-M   'P 1'
#
loop_
_entity.id
_entity.type
_entity.pdbx_description
1 polymer ?
#
loop_
_entity_poly.entity_id
_entity_poly.type
_entity_poly.pdbx_seq_one_letter_code
_entity_poly.pdbx_strand_id
1 'polypeptide(L)'
;MTKLKNQDKAMKLLKTKKRKRILQLIGIAVLFCIIGYNTLFRSQNMIEYRINPSLVCVNPNWKGNVFINGKFQNDTIPESAPLLEVLKWKFSKNPQKKEKKEENYRLTVESIDSFSDTKNKIIWLGHATFLIQLDGARIITDPVFGDIPTKKRKVQLPCNPDSLKNIDYLLVSHDHRDHFDKKSIEQLHLNNPFIQALAPLEAKRLFSTKKLKQIPLQEAGWYQEYNIEKDIRIVFLPAKHWGRRSLNDFNKTLWGSFLIIGKKTKVFFAGDSAYHPHIYKDIYNLFGAIDICIFPIGAYSPEYMMASSHMNPEEAVNAFNDLKGKIFIPMHYGTFDLSDEPLGEPIKRLITAIIENNRANKLTELSIGGTYLIDNLK
;
A
#
# COMPACT_ATOMS: atom_id res chain seq x y z
N MET A 1 -27.30 76.11 -15.60
CA MET A 1 -26.42 75.08 -15.00
C MET A 1 -27.16 73.89 -14.34
N THR A 2 -28.46 73.95 -14.07
CA THR A 2 -29.23 72.91 -13.36
C THR A 2 -29.73 71.74 -14.24
N LYS A 3 -29.98 71.95 -15.54
CA LYS A 3 -30.42 70.90 -16.48
C LYS A 3 -29.33 69.85 -16.78
N LEU A 4 -28.08 70.27 -16.94
CA LEU A 4 -26.92 69.40 -17.22
C LEU A 4 -26.59 68.48 -16.03
N LYS A 5 -26.62 69.00 -14.80
CA LYS A 5 -26.38 68.20 -13.57
C LYS A 5 -27.43 67.09 -13.36
N ASN A 6 -28.68 67.31 -13.78
CA ASN A 6 -29.73 66.30 -13.67
C ASN A 6 -29.61 65.19 -14.73
N GLN A 7 -29.14 65.52 -15.94
CA GLN A 7 -28.88 64.52 -16.98
C GLN A 7 -27.71 63.60 -16.60
N ASP A 8 -26.62 64.14 -16.04
CA ASP A 8 -25.49 63.32 -15.57
C ASP A 8 -25.87 62.37 -14.43
N LYS A 9 -26.71 62.83 -13.49
CA LYS A 9 -27.19 62.01 -12.38
C LYS A 9 -28.09 60.86 -12.87
N ALA A 10 -28.97 61.14 -13.83
CA ALA A 10 -29.82 60.13 -14.47
C ALA A 10 -28.99 59.09 -15.25
N MET A 11 -27.96 59.53 -15.99
CA MET A 11 -27.06 58.66 -16.75
C MET A 11 -26.22 57.75 -15.84
N LYS A 12 -25.78 58.25 -14.68
CA LYS A 12 -25.06 57.47 -13.64
C LYS A 12 -25.98 56.43 -12.98
N LEU A 13 -27.25 56.78 -12.74
CA LEU A 13 -28.28 55.86 -12.22
C LEU A 13 -28.64 54.75 -13.22
N LEU A 14 -28.72 55.07 -14.52
CA LEU A 14 -28.93 54.09 -15.58
C LEU A 14 -27.75 53.10 -15.70
N LYS A 15 -26.50 53.61 -15.65
CA LYS A 15 -25.29 52.76 -15.66
C LYS A 15 -25.22 51.82 -14.44
N THR A 16 -25.59 52.32 -13.24
CA THR A 16 -25.59 51.50 -12.02
C THR A 16 -26.72 50.46 -12.01
N LYS A 17 -27.93 50.80 -12.49
CA LYS A 17 -29.01 49.81 -12.66
C LYS A 17 -28.65 48.73 -13.68
N LYS A 18 -28.02 49.10 -14.80
CA LYS A 18 -27.54 48.15 -15.83
C LYS A 18 -26.46 47.21 -15.26
N ARG A 19 -25.52 47.74 -14.46
CA ARG A 19 -24.47 46.94 -13.79
C ARG A 19 -25.06 45.97 -12.75
N LYS A 20 -26.05 46.40 -11.96
CA LYS A 20 -26.76 45.51 -11.00
C LYS A 20 -27.50 44.38 -11.70
N ARG A 21 -28.19 44.66 -12.82
CA ARG A 21 -28.86 43.63 -13.63
C ARG A 21 -27.87 42.62 -14.23
N ILE A 22 -26.72 43.06 -14.72
CA ILE A 22 -25.68 42.16 -15.24
C ILE A 22 -25.13 41.25 -14.13
N LEU A 23 -24.83 41.80 -12.95
CA LEU A 23 -24.37 41.01 -11.80
C LEU A 23 -25.43 40.00 -11.31
N GLN A 24 -26.71 40.37 -11.33
CA GLN A 24 -27.81 39.43 -11.02
C GLN A 24 -27.91 38.30 -12.04
N LEU A 25 -27.79 38.60 -13.34
CA LEU A 25 -27.82 37.57 -14.39
C LEU A 25 -26.62 36.64 -14.31
N ILE A 26 -25.42 37.15 -14.00
CA ILE A 26 -24.24 36.31 -13.72
C ILE A 26 -24.48 35.44 -12.50
N GLY A 27 -25.02 35.99 -11.40
CA GLY A 27 -25.36 35.23 -10.20
C GLY A 27 -26.37 34.10 -10.47
N ILE A 28 -27.40 34.39 -11.27
CA ILE A 28 -28.39 33.39 -11.70
C ILE A 28 -27.75 32.33 -12.59
N ALA A 29 -26.91 32.70 -13.56
CA ALA A 29 -26.20 31.75 -14.41
C ALA A 29 -25.23 30.86 -13.62
N VAL A 30 -24.52 31.42 -12.64
CA VAL A 30 -23.67 30.65 -11.71
C VAL A 30 -24.52 29.70 -10.87
N LEU A 31 -25.68 30.14 -10.37
CA LEU A 31 -26.60 29.29 -9.63
C LEU A 31 -27.17 28.15 -10.50
N PHE A 32 -27.53 28.41 -11.75
CA PHE A 32 -27.97 27.37 -12.69
C PHE A 32 -26.84 26.44 -13.11
N CYS A 33 -25.60 26.92 -13.21
CA CYS A 33 -24.43 26.06 -13.41
C CYS A 33 -24.16 25.20 -12.17
N ILE A 34 -24.35 25.71 -10.94
CA ILE A 34 -24.19 24.93 -9.70
C ILE A 34 -25.33 23.92 -9.56
N ILE A 35 -26.58 24.33 -9.83
CA ILE A 35 -27.75 23.44 -9.79
C ILE A 35 -27.64 22.39 -10.88
N GLY A 36 -27.31 22.80 -12.11
CA GLY A 36 -27.07 21.94 -13.28
C GLY A 36 -25.92 20.97 -13.06
N TYR A 37 -24.81 21.43 -12.49
CA TYR A 37 -23.70 20.57 -12.06
C TYR A 37 -24.17 19.57 -11.01
N ASN A 38 -24.91 20.00 -9.98
CA ASN A 38 -25.45 19.11 -8.95
C ASN A 38 -26.54 18.16 -9.45
N THR A 39 -27.27 18.48 -10.52
CA THR A 39 -28.28 17.58 -11.12
C THR A 39 -27.66 16.61 -12.14
N LEU A 40 -26.66 17.04 -12.92
CA LEU A 40 -25.89 16.16 -13.81
C LEU A 40 -24.92 15.24 -13.05
N PHE A 41 -24.36 15.68 -11.92
CA PHE A 41 -23.51 14.86 -11.04
C PHE A 41 -24.27 14.08 -9.96
N ARG A 42 -25.60 14.16 -9.95
CA ARG A 42 -26.43 13.20 -9.20
C ARG A 42 -26.54 11.87 -9.95
N SER A 43 -25.43 11.38 -10.51
CA SER A 43 -25.33 9.95 -10.79
C SER A 43 -25.43 9.26 -9.44
N GLN A 44 -26.45 8.43 -9.23
CA GLN A 44 -26.42 7.48 -8.13
C GLN A 44 -25.10 6.71 -8.29
N ASN A 45 -24.17 6.86 -7.34
CA ASN A 45 -22.91 6.13 -7.37
C ASN A 45 -23.26 4.65 -7.33
N MET A 46 -23.23 3.99 -8.48
CA MET A 46 -23.47 2.56 -8.57
C MET A 46 -22.33 1.87 -7.84
N ILE A 47 -22.64 1.23 -6.72
CA ILE A 47 -21.71 0.42 -5.98
C ILE A 47 -21.66 -0.95 -6.66
N GLU A 48 -20.53 -1.25 -7.28
CA GLU A 48 -20.24 -2.58 -7.81
C GLU A 48 -19.38 -3.36 -6.82
N TYR A 49 -19.49 -4.68 -6.85
CA TYR A 49 -18.61 -5.58 -6.13
C TYR A 49 -17.82 -6.41 -7.14
N ARG A 50 -16.49 -6.32 -7.09
CA ARG A 50 -15.58 -6.99 -8.02
C ARG A 50 -14.95 -8.21 -7.36
N ILE A 51 -14.95 -9.32 -8.09
CA ILE A 51 -14.35 -10.61 -7.72
C ILE A 51 -13.69 -11.22 -8.94
N ASN A 52 -12.74 -12.13 -8.75
CA ASN A 52 -12.35 -13.07 -9.80
C ASN A 52 -13.25 -14.32 -9.72
N PRO A 53 -14.15 -14.57 -10.68
CA PRO A 53 -15.09 -15.70 -10.62
C PRO A 53 -14.41 -17.08 -10.72
N SER A 54 -13.13 -17.13 -11.10
CA SER A 54 -12.36 -18.37 -11.24
C SER A 54 -11.66 -18.79 -9.94
N LEU A 55 -11.71 -17.97 -8.89
CA LEU A 55 -11.03 -18.22 -7.62
C LEU A 55 -12.04 -18.44 -6.49
N VAL A 56 -11.69 -19.33 -5.57
CA VAL A 56 -12.49 -19.63 -4.39
C VAL A 56 -12.44 -18.45 -3.42
N CYS A 57 -13.59 -18.09 -2.85
CA CYS A 57 -13.68 -17.15 -1.74
C CYS A 57 -13.68 -17.91 -0.41
N VAL A 58 -12.76 -17.58 0.49
CA VAL A 58 -12.65 -18.22 1.82
C VAL A 58 -13.59 -17.58 2.85
N ASN A 59 -14.14 -16.40 2.55
CA ASN A 59 -15.12 -15.71 3.40
C ASN A 59 -16.50 -15.71 2.71
N PRO A 60 -17.45 -16.58 3.12
CA PRO A 60 -18.75 -16.69 2.47
C PRO A 60 -19.62 -15.43 2.62
N ASN A 61 -19.32 -14.56 3.58
CA ASN A 61 -20.07 -13.32 3.83
C ASN A 61 -19.54 -12.14 3.00
N TRP A 62 -18.39 -12.29 2.34
CA TRP A 62 -17.79 -11.24 1.54
C TRP A 62 -18.41 -11.18 0.14
N LYS A 63 -18.95 -10.01 -0.23
CA LYS A 63 -19.65 -9.80 -1.51
C LYS A 63 -18.74 -9.49 -2.69
N GLY A 64 -17.49 -9.12 -2.43
CA GLY A 64 -16.54 -8.62 -3.41
C GLY A 64 -15.88 -7.31 -2.98
N ASN A 65 -14.87 -6.87 -3.73
CA ASN A 65 -14.21 -5.59 -3.50
C ASN A 65 -15.13 -4.45 -3.96
N VAL A 66 -15.32 -3.45 -3.09
CA VAL A 66 -16.12 -2.27 -3.41
C VAL A 66 -15.47 -1.51 -4.57
N PHE A 67 -16.26 -1.28 -5.62
CA PHE A 67 -15.84 -0.60 -6.83
C PHE A 67 -16.88 0.46 -7.21
N ILE A 68 -16.50 1.73 -7.11
CA ILE A 68 -17.38 2.87 -7.32
C ILE A 68 -16.77 3.78 -8.38
N ASN A 69 -17.53 4.09 -9.43
CA ASN A 69 -17.12 5.00 -10.52
C ASN A 69 -15.76 4.62 -11.14
N GLY A 70 -15.54 3.33 -11.38
CA GLY A 70 -14.30 2.85 -11.99
C GLY A 70 -13.09 2.75 -11.04
N LYS A 71 -13.31 2.79 -9.72
CA LYS A 71 -12.25 2.82 -8.70
C LYS A 71 -12.57 1.91 -7.52
N PHE A 72 -11.58 1.17 -7.05
CA PHE A 72 -11.64 0.44 -5.79
C PHE A 72 -11.72 1.40 -4.61
N GLN A 73 -12.33 0.95 -3.53
CA GLN A 73 -12.50 1.71 -2.28
C GLN A 73 -12.20 0.82 -1.08
N ASN A 74 -11.75 1.43 0.02
CA ASN A 74 -11.66 0.75 1.32
C ASN A 74 -13.05 0.39 1.86
N ASP A 75 -14.02 1.28 1.63
CA ASP A 75 -15.41 1.17 2.11
C ASP A 75 -16.42 1.69 1.08
N THR A 76 -17.71 1.62 1.41
CA THR A 76 -18.80 2.12 0.56
C THR A 76 -18.85 3.65 0.44
N ILE A 77 -18.09 4.38 1.29
CA ILE A 77 -17.94 5.83 1.21
C ILE A 77 -16.73 6.12 0.33
N PRO A 78 -16.90 6.78 -0.83
CA PRO A 78 -15.77 7.06 -1.72
C PRO A 78 -14.75 7.99 -1.06
N GLU A 79 -13.50 7.54 -1.00
CA GLU A 79 -12.39 8.39 -0.56
C GLU A 79 -11.95 9.28 -1.72
N SER A 80 -11.74 10.57 -1.43
CA SER A 80 -11.17 11.51 -2.40
C SER A 80 -9.68 11.25 -2.58
N ALA A 81 -9.16 11.45 -3.79
CA ALA A 81 -7.72 11.37 -4.02
C ALA A 81 -6.98 12.34 -3.09
N PRO A 82 -5.88 11.92 -2.43
CA PRO A 82 -5.20 12.73 -1.42
C PRO A 82 -4.42 13.92 -2.00
N LEU A 83 -4.72 14.39 -3.22
CA LEU A 83 -3.94 15.40 -3.93
C LEU A 83 -3.79 16.71 -3.13
N LEU A 84 -4.88 17.17 -2.51
CA LEU A 84 -4.87 18.38 -1.67
C LEU A 84 -4.00 18.19 -0.41
N GLU A 85 -4.13 17.04 0.26
CA GLU A 85 -3.32 16.72 1.44
C GLU A 85 -1.84 16.55 1.10
N VAL A 86 -1.50 15.95 -0.05
CA VAL A 86 -0.12 15.84 -0.53
C VAL A 86 0.48 17.22 -0.83
N LEU A 87 -0.28 18.12 -1.45
CA LEU A 87 0.18 19.50 -1.67
C LEU A 87 0.38 20.22 -0.33
N LYS A 88 -0.60 20.14 0.57
CA LYS A 88 -0.52 20.70 1.92
C LYS A 88 0.71 20.18 2.66
N TRP A 89 0.99 18.88 2.60
CA TRP A 89 2.18 18.28 3.20
C TRP A 89 3.47 18.87 2.64
N LYS A 90 3.61 18.95 1.31
CA LYS A 90 4.82 19.51 0.67
C LYS A 90 5.13 20.95 1.06
N PHE A 91 4.10 21.74 1.37
CA PHE A 91 4.26 23.13 1.82
C PHE A 91 4.23 23.30 3.33
N SER A 92 3.92 22.24 4.08
CA SER A 92 3.96 22.24 5.54
C SER A 92 5.38 22.08 6.05
N LYS A 93 5.65 22.64 7.23
CA LYS A 93 6.93 22.43 7.90
C LYS A 93 6.95 21.04 8.51
N ASN A 94 7.91 20.21 8.09
CA ASN A 94 8.22 18.97 8.81
C ASN A 94 8.79 19.33 10.21
N PRO A 95 8.11 18.96 11.31
CA PRO A 95 8.54 19.29 12.67
C PRO A 95 9.87 18.60 13.03
N GLN A 96 10.15 17.44 12.44
CA GLN A 96 11.33 16.60 12.70
C GLN A 96 12.45 16.79 11.67
N LYS A 97 12.39 17.87 10.89
CA LYS A 97 13.33 18.11 9.78
C LYS A 97 14.79 18.15 10.24
N LYS A 98 15.05 18.63 11.46
CA LYS A 98 16.41 18.76 12.01
C LYS A 98 16.94 17.39 12.41
N GLU A 99 16.18 16.66 13.21
CA GLU A 99 16.45 15.30 13.69
C GLU A 99 16.70 14.37 12.51
N LYS A 100 15.83 14.43 11.49
CA LYS A 100 15.96 13.64 10.26
C LYS A 100 17.22 13.93 9.48
N LYS A 101 17.67 15.19 9.44
CA LYS A 101 18.90 15.59 8.73
C LYS A 101 20.16 15.18 9.49
N GLU A 102 20.10 15.19 10.83
CA GLU A 102 21.23 14.86 11.71
C GLU A 102 21.36 13.34 11.95
N GLU A 103 20.30 12.57 11.70
CA GLU A 103 20.31 11.12 11.91
C GLU A 103 21.18 10.37 10.86
N ASN A 104 22.13 9.59 11.36
CA ASN A 104 23.00 8.71 10.56
C ASN A 104 22.60 7.24 10.62
N TYR A 105 21.32 6.94 10.91
CA TYR A 105 20.82 5.58 11.01
C TYR A 105 20.95 4.84 9.67
N ARG A 106 21.48 3.62 9.71
CA ARG A 106 21.58 2.70 8.59
C ARG A 106 21.29 1.28 9.09
N LEU A 107 20.55 0.54 8.27
CA LEU A 107 20.37 -0.89 8.48
C LEU A 107 21.69 -1.62 8.22
N THR A 108 22.00 -2.59 9.07
CA THR A 108 23.09 -3.54 8.83
C THR A 108 22.74 -4.39 7.62
N VAL A 109 23.75 -4.69 6.79
CA VAL A 109 23.61 -5.58 5.63
C VAL A 109 24.47 -6.82 5.88
N GLU A 110 23.83 -7.98 5.81
CA GLU A 110 24.46 -9.29 5.77
C GLU A 110 24.45 -9.79 4.32
N SER A 111 25.63 -10.05 3.75
CA SER A 111 25.73 -10.56 2.39
C SER A 111 25.20 -11.99 2.31
N ILE A 112 24.43 -12.29 1.26
CA ILE A 112 23.94 -13.64 0.99
C ILE A 112 24.70 -14.20 -0.21
N ASP A 113 25.47 -15.25 0.05
CA ASP A 113 26.27 -15.91 -0.98
C ASP A 113 25.47 -16.98 -1.74
N SER A 114 24.45 -17.57 -1.12
CA SER A 114 23.66 -18.64 -1.72
C SER A 114 22.22 -18.71 -1.19
N PHE A 115 21.31 -19.12 -2.07
CA PHE A 115 19.92 -19.45 -1.75
C PHE A 115 19.61 -20.95 -1.90
N SER A 116 20.62 -21.82 -1.84
CA SER A 116 20.53 -23.22 -2.26
C SER A 116 19.88 -24.18 -1.25
N ASP A 117 19.82 -23.84 0.04
CA ASP A 117 19.16 -24.73 1.01
C ASP A 117 17.63 -24.73 0.86
N THR A 118 17.01 -25.80 1.36
CA THR A 118 15.57 -26.05 1.28
C THR A 118 14.84 -25.81 2.60
N LYS A 119 15.48 -25.17 3.59
CA LYS A 119 14.90 -24.94 4.92
C LYS A 119 13.75 -23.94 4.84
N ASN A 120 12.73 -24.11 5.68
CA ASN A 120 11.68 -23.12 5.81
C ASN A 120 12.26 -21.84 6.45
N LYS A 121 12.23 -20.71 5.73
CA LYS A 121 12.89 -19.47 6.13
C LYS A 121 12.29 -18.22 5.50
N ILE A 122 12.54 -17.09 6.15
CA ILE A 122 12.20 -15.75 5.66
C ILE A 122 13.48 -14.92 5.64
N ILE A 123 13.77 -14.29 4.52
CA ILE A 123 14.94 -13.43 4.33
C ILE A 123 14.46 -12.04 3.95
N TRP A 124 14.91 -11.01 4.69
CA TRP A 124 14.55 -9.64 4.37
C TRP A 124 15.55 -9.03 3.39
N LEU A 125 15.14 -8.74 2.16
CA LEU A 125 15.99 -8.12 1.14
C LEU A 125 15.93 -6.59 1.17
N GLY A 126 15.06 -6.03 2.01
CA GLY A 126 14.88 -4.60 2.26
C GLY A 126 13.56 -4.05 1.74
N HIS A 127 13.12 -2.96 2.36
CA HIS A 127 11.78 -2.40 2.21
C HIS A 127 10.70 -3.45 2.50
N ALA A 128 9.80 -3.73 1.55
CA ALA A 128 8.81 -4.79 1.61
C ALA A 128 9.20 -6.05 0.82
N THR A 129 10.46 -6.14 0.38
CA THR A 129 10.97 -7.29 -0.38
C THR A 129 11.46 -8.39 0.56
N PHE A 130 10.75 -9.51 0.57
CA PHE A 130 11.13 -10.73 1.30
C PHE A 130 11.25 -11.91 0.35
N LEU A 131 12.25 -12.76 0.58
CA LEU A 131 12.27 -14.12 0.04
C LEU A 131 11.76 -15.05 1.14
N ILE A 132 10.65 -15.73 0.87
CA ILE A 132 9.98 -16.67 1.78
C ILE A 132 10.08 -18.05 1.17
N GLN A 133 10.69 -18.99 1.90
CA GLN A 133 10.69 -20.40 1.58
C GLN A 133 9.84 -21.14 2.60
N LEU A 134 8.77 -21.79 2.14
CA LEU A 134 7.83 -22.50 3.00
C LEU A 134 7.32 -23.75 2.29
N ASP A 135 7.56 -24.91 2.92
CA ASP A 135 7.09 -26.22 2.48
C ASP A 135 7.40 -26.52 1.00
N GLY A 136 8.61 -26.10 0.55
CA GLY A 136 9.10 -26.29 -0.81
C GLY A 136 8.65 -25.25 -1.83
N ALA A 137 7.83 -24.27 -1.45
CA ALA A 137 7.52 -23.10 -2.25
C ALA A 137 8.51 -21.97 -1.97
N ARG A 138 8.95 -21.27 -3.02
CA ARG A 138 9.81 -20.08 -2.96
C ARG A 138 9.06 -18.87 -3.49
N ILE A 139 8.84 -17.91 -2.62
CA ILE A 139 7.97 -16.76 -2.84
C ILE A 139 8.78 -15.49 -2.66
N ILE A 140 8.61 -14.51 -3.54
CA ILE A 140 9.15 -13.16 -3.35
C ILE A 140 8.02 -12.14 -3.29
N THR A 141 8.06 -11.26 -2.28
CA THR A 141 7.08 -10.17 -2.11
C THR A 141 7.65 -8.88 -2.67
N ASP A 142 6.82 -8.09 -3.35
CA ASP A 142 7.05 -6.67 -3.68
C ASP A 142 8.52 -6.31 -4.01
N PRO A 143 9.14 -6.91 -5.05
CA PRO A 143 10.57 -6.80 -5.28
C PRO A 143 10.97 -5.41 -5.79
N VAL A 144 11.87 -4.77 -5.04
CA VAL A 144 12.55 -3.53 -5.43
C VAL A 144 14.04 -3.65 -5.12
N PHE A 145 14.86 -3.77 -6.15
CA PHE A 145 16.29 -4.05 -6.03
C PHE A 145 17.19 -2.80 -6.06
N GLY A 146 16.63 -1.64 -6.42
CA GLY A 146 17.39 -0.40 -6.57
C GLY A 146 16.60 0.85 -6.24
N ASP A 147 17.01 1.95 -6.85
CA ASP A 147 16.33 3.24 -6.72
C ASP A 147 14.94 3.20 -7.37
N ILE A 148 13.98 3.86 -6.73
CA ILE A 148 12.66 4.10 -7.30
C ILE A 148 12.60 5.52 -7.86
N PRO A 149 11.63 5.84 -8.74
CA PRO A 149 11.47 7.21 -9.21
C PRO A 149 11.36 8.19 -8.04
N THR A 150 12.18 9.24 -8.05
CA THR A 150 12.27 10.32 -7.05
C THR A 150 12.92 10.00 -5.71
N LYS A 151 13.22 8.73 -5.38
CA LYS A 151 13.83 8.36 -4.09
C LYS A 151 15.00 7.39 -4.28
N LYS A 152 16.09 7.68 -3.58
CA LYS A 152 17.28 6.81 -3.55
C LYS A 152 17.12 5.73 -2.50
N ARG A 153 17.52 4.50 -2.83
CA ARG A 153 17.65 3.43 -1.85
C ARG A 153 18.81 3.77 -0.91
N LYS A 154 18.59 3.66 0.41
CA LYS A 154 19.55 4.07 1.46
C LYS A 154 20.40 2.92 1.98
N VAL A 155 20.08 1.69 1.58
CA VAL A 155 20.75 0.45 1.98
C VAL A 155 21.02 -0.41 0.74
N GLN A 156 22.15 -1.09 0.71
CA GLN A 156 22.51 -1.99 -0.38
C GLN A 156 21.63 -3.24 -0.37
N LEU A 157 21.40 -3.83 -1.54
CA LEU A 157 20.81 -5.16 -1.62
C LEU A 157 21.81 -6.20 -1.06
N PRO A 158 21.36 -7.21 -0.29
CA PRO A 158 22.29 -8.15 0.36
C PRO A 158 22.87 -9.19 -0.60
N CYS A 159 22.42 -9.20 -1.86
CA CYS A 159 22.88 -10.13 -2.88
C CYS A 159 22.89 -9.46 -4.26
N ASN A 160 23.54 -10.09 -5.24
CA ASN A 160 23.28 -9.78 -6.65
C ASN A 160 21.85 -10.24 -7.00
N PRO A 161 20.96 -9.41 -7.56
CA PRO A 161 19.63 -9.87 -7.94
C PRO A 161 19.63 -11.06 -8.92
N ASP A 162 20.70 -11.24 -9.70
CA ASP A 162 20.83 -12.36 -10.63
C ASP A 162 21.05 -13.73 -9.95
N SER A 163 21.35 -13.74 -8.65
CA SER A 163 21.39 -14.98 -7.87
C SER A 163 20.01 -15.42 -7.35
N LEU A 164 18.97 -14.57 -7.47
CA LEU A 164 17.59 -14.92 -7.12
C LEU A 164 17.00 -15.84 -8.20
N LYS A 165 17.20 -17.14 -8.02
CA LYS A 165 16.74 -18.20 -8.92
C LYS A 165 15.76 -19.16 -8.24
N ASN A 166 15.05 -19.93 -9.06
CA ASN A 166 14.06 -20.92 -8.64
C ASN A 166 12.96 -20.32 -7.76
N ILE A 167 12.48 -19.12 -8.11
CA ILE A 167 11.34 -18.49 -7.45
C ILE A 167 10.06 -18.95 -8.16
N ASP A 168 9.15 -19.53 -7.39
CA ASP A 168 7.89 -20.07 -7.90
C ASP A 168 6.85 -18.93 -8.05
N TYR A 169 6.74 -18.07 -7.03
CA TYR A 169 5.68 -17.06 -6.97
C TYR A 169 6.20 -15.64 -6.69
N LEU A 170 5.69 -14.68 -7.44
CA LEU A 170 5.81 -13.25 -7.19
C LEU A 170 4.51 -12.74 -6.57
N LEU A 171 4.55 -12.25 -5.34
CA LEU A 171 3.42 -11.58 -4.69
C LEU A 171 3.53 -10.07 -4.88
N VAL A 172 2.48 -9.46 -5.41
CA VAL A 172 2.35 -8.00 -5.54
C VAL A 172 1.21 -7.53 -4.65
N SER A 173 1.50 -6.74 -3.61
CA SER A 173 0.46 -6.24 -2.70
C SER A 173 -0.39 -5.14 -3.33
N HIS A 174 0.24 -4.18 -3.99
CA HIS A 174 -0.40 -3.02 -4.60
C HIS A 174 0.50 -2.35 -5.64
N ASP A 175 0.02 -1.25 -6.23
CA ASP A 175 0.62 -0.66 -7.42
C ASP A 175 1.61 0.50 -7.17
N HIS A 176 1.99 0.83 -5.94
CA HIS A 176 2.98 1.88 -5.70
C HIS A 176 4.38 1.50 -6.20
N ARG A 177 5.24 2.49 -6.40
CA ARG A 177 6.53 2.30 -7.09
C ARG A 177 7.58 1.59 -6.24
N ASP A 178 7.42 1.66 -4.93
CA ASP A 178 8.21 0.98 -3.91
C ASP A 178 7.71 -0.44 -3.59
N HIS A 179 6.59 -0.87 -4.18
CA HIS A 179 6.08 -2.25 -4.09
C HIS A 179 5.99 -2.96 -5.45
N PHE A 180 5.89 -2.18 -6.52
CA PHE A 180 5.93 -2.63 -7.89
C PHE A 180 6.96 -1.82 -8.69
N ASP A 181 8.21 -2.29 -8.68
CA ASP A 181 9.26 -1.79 -9.55
C ASP A 181 9.40 -2.67 -10.80
N LYS A 182 9.08 -2.08 -11.96
CA LYS A 182 9.10 -2.79 -13.25
C LYS A 182 10.48 -3.37 -13.57
N LYS A 183 11.56 -2.65 -13.25
CA LYS A 183 12.92 -3.10 -13.57
C LYS A 183 13.30 -4.33 -12.76
N SER A 184 13.01 -4.30 -11.46
CA SER A 184 13.26 -5.40 -10.54
C SER A 184 12.47 -6.65 -10.94
N ILE A 185 11.19 -6.50 -11.28
CA ILE A 185 10.34 -7.63 -11.72
C ILE A 185 10.81 -8.17 -13.09
N GLU A 186 11.17 -7.29 -14.04
CA GLU A 186 11.72 -7.74 -15.32
C GLU A 186 13.03 -8.52 -15.14
N GLN A 187 13.93 -8.05 -14.27
CA GLN A 187 15.16 -8.76 -13.93
C GLN A 187 14.89 -10.10 -13.24
N LEU A 188 13.97 -10.12 -12.28
CA LEU A 188 13.55 -11.34 -11.59
C LEU A 188 13.01 -12.38 -12.57
N HIS A 189 12.15 -11.98 -13.52
CA HIS A 189 11.58 -12.87 -14.51
C HIS A 189 12.64 -13.44 -15.47
N LEU A 190 13.65 -12.65 -15.85
CA LEU A 190 14.77 -13.16 -16.66
C LEU A 190 15.50 -14.33 -16.00
N ASN A 191 15.62 -14.29 -14.66
CA ASN A 191 16.26 -15.36 -13.87
C ASN A 191 15.29 -16.49 -13.49
N ASN A 192 13.99 -16.29 -13.65
CA ASN A 192 12.91 -17.21 -13.24
C ASN A 192 11.82 -17.24 -14.32
N PRO A 193 12.06 -17.90 -15.47
CA PRO A 193 11.13 -17.86 -16.61
C PRO A 193 9.76 -18.50 -16.32
N PHE A 194 9.67 -19.36 -15.31
CA PHE A 194 8.43 -20.04 -14.90
C PHE A 194 7.74 -19.40 -13.68
N ILE A 195 8.22 -18.25 -13.20
CA ILE A 195 7.59 -17.58 -12.05
C ILE A 195 6.15 -17.19 -12.39
N GLN A 196 5.22 -17.43 -11.47
CA GLN A 196 3.84 -16.99 -11.57
C GLN A 196 3.63 -15.74 -10.70
N ALA A 197 3.04 -14.70 -11.26
CA ALA A 197 2.63 -13.51 -10.52
C ALA A 197 1.23 -13.68 -9.92
N LEU A 198 1.11 -13.42 -8.62
CA LEU A 198 -0.13 -13.39 -7.85
C LEU A 198 -0.33 -11.94 -7.39
N ALA A 199 -1.39 -11.30 -7.87
CA ALA A 199 -1.58 -9.86 -7.71
C ALA A 199 -3.06 -9.49 -7.47
N PRO A 200 -3.35 -8.27 -6.99
CA PRO A 200 -4.71 -7.76 -6.86
C PRO A 200 -5.49 -7.72 -8.18
N LEU A 201 -6.82 -7.62 -8.08
CA LEU A 201 -7.69 -7.29 -9.20
C LEU A 201 -7.22 -6.04 -9.97
N GLU A 202 -7.30 -6.14 -11.29
CA GLU A 202 -6.89 -5.12 -12.26
C GLU A 202 -5.38 -4.80 -12.29
N ALA A 203 -4.53 -5.61 -11.64
CA ALA A 203 -3.07 -5.52 -11.72
C ALA A 203 -2.51 -5.82 -13.12
N LYS A 204 -3.26 -6.46 -14.03
CA LYS A 204 -2.86 -6.71 -15.43
C LYS A 204 -2.35 -5.46 -16.16
N ARG A 205 -2.80 -4.27 -15.77
CA ARG A 205 -2.31 -3.00 -16.34
C ARG A 205 -0.84 -2.73 -16.01
N LEU A 206 -0.36 -3.23 -14.88
CA LEU A 206 1.03 -3.09 -14.42
C LEU A 206 1.98 -3.95 -15.26
N PHE A 207 1.49 -5.11 -15.69
CA PHE A 207 2.19 -6.09 -16.53
C PHE A 207 2.10 -5.77 -18.03
N SER A 208 1.92 -4.51 -18.41
CA SER A 208 1.66 -4.11 -19.79
C SER A 208 2.90 -4.04 -20.71
N THR A 209 4.13 -4.09 -20.16
CA THR A 209 5.36 -4.08 -20.97
C THR A 209 5.56 -5.43 -21.67
N LYS A 210 6.28 -5.46 -22.80
CA LYS A 210 6.52 -6.71 -23.55
C LYS A 210 7.15 -7.81 -22.67
N LYS A 211 8.05 -7.44 -21.75
CA LYS A 211 8.70 -8.39 -20.85
C LYS A 211 7.76 -8.88 -19.74
N LEU A 212 7.01 -7.97 -19.11
CA LEU A 212 6.11 -8.34 -18.00
C LEU A 212 4.87 -9.11 -18.47
N LYS A 213 4.38 -8.88 -19.70
CA LYS A 213 3.25 -9.62 -20.28
C LYS A 213 3.49 -11.13 -20.41
N GLN A 214 4.74 -11.57 -20.36
CA GLN A 214 5.11 -12.98 -20.47
C GLN A 214 5.00 -13.72 -19.13
N ILE A 215 4.90 -13.00 -18.01
CA ILE A 215 4.73 -13.59 -16.68
C ILE A 215 3.28 -14.06 -16.56
N PRO A 216 3.01 -15.36 -16.31
CA PRO A 216 1.68 -15.84 -15.99
C PRO A 216 1.12 -15.08 -14.78
N LEU A 217 0.00 -14.38 -14.97
CA LEU A 217 -0.61 -13.53 -13.96
C LEU A 217 -1.94 -14.12 -13.51
N GLN A 218 -2.12 -14.22 -12.20
CA GLN A 218 -3.42 -14.48 -11.58
C GLN A 218 -3.81 -13.29 -10.70
N GLU A 219 -5.03 -12.78 -10.91
CA GLU A 219 -5.56 -11.61 -10.19
C GLU A 219 -6.59 -12.07 -9.16
N ALA A 220 -6.50 -11.60 -7.91
CA ALA A 220 -7.44 -11.95 -6.85
C ALA A 220 -8.05 -10.72 -6.18
N GLY A 221 -9.32 -10.84 -5.81
CA GLY A 221 -9.96 -9.93 -4.85
C GLY A 221 -9.67 -10.34 -3.40
N TRP A 222 -10.10 -9.52 -2.45
CA TRP A 222 -9.92 -9.85 -1.03
C TRP A 222 -10.63 -11.15 -0.66
N TYR A 223 -10.10 -11.88 0.31
CA TYR A 223 -10.58 -13.20 0.73
C TYR A 223 -10.61 -14.26 -0.38
N GLN A 224 -9.98 -14.02 -1.53
CA GLN A 224 -9.85 -15.05 -2.58
C GLN A 224 -8.53 -15.78 -2.46
N GLU A 225 -8.58 -17.09 -2.68
CA GLU A 225 -7.42 -17.97 -2.69
C GLU A 225 -6.91 -18.14 -4.12
N TYR A 226 -5.62 -17.93 -4.33
CA TYR A 226 -4.99 -18.18 -5.62
C TYR A 226 -4.94 -19.69 -5.91
N ASN A 227 -5.19 -20.07 -7.15
CA ASN A 227 -5.00 -21.43 -7.63
C ASN A 227 -3.54 -21.62 -8.06
N ILE A 228 -2.79 -22.36 -7.27
CA ILE A 228 -1.36 -22.61 -7.42
C ILE A 228 -1.02 -24.11 -7.31
N GLU A 229 0.12 -24.51 -7.87
CA GLU A 229 0.52 -25.94 -7.93
C GLU A 229 1.18 -26.46 -6.66
N LYS A 230 1.84 -25.62 -5.86
CA LYS A 230 2.53 -26.04 -4.64
C LYS A 230 1.53 -26.42 -3.54
N ASP A 231 1.96 -27.30 -2.63
CA ASP A 231 1.21 -27.76 -1.46
C ASP A 231 1.23 -26.73 -0.31
N ILE A 232 0.88 -25.49 -0.64
CA ILE A 232 0.65 -24.36 0.26
C ILE A 232 -0.57 -23.59 -0.24
N ARG A 233 -1.17 -22.75 0.61
CA ARG A 233 -2.27 -21.87 0.19
C ARG A 233 -1.82 -20.42 0.27
N ILE A 234 -2.23 -19.62 -0.70
CA ILE A 234 -1.99 -18.18 -0.70
C ILE A 234 -3.34 -17.48 -0.85
N VAL A 235 -3.73 -16.73 0.17
CA VAL A 235 -4.98 -15.98 0.20
C VAL A 235 -4.67 -14.49 0.12
N PHE A 236 -5.31 -13.79 -0.81
CA PHE A 236 -5.26 -12.34 -0.86
C PHE A 236 -6.26 -11.77 0.14
N LEU A 237 -5.82 -10.89 1.03
CA LEU A 237 -6.59 -10.37 2.16
C LEU A 237 -6.70 -8.85 2.10
N PRO A 238 -7.64 -8.24 2.83
CA PRO A 238 -7.77 -6.80 2.88
C PRO A 238 -6.53 -6.10 3.45
N ALA A 239 -6.32 -4.87 2.99
CA ALA A 239 -5.46 -3.86 3.61
C ALA A 239 -6.18 -2.52 3.48
N LYS A 240 -5.94 -1.59 4.41
CA LYS A 240 -6.44 -0.22 4.31
C LYS A 240 -5.39 0.65 3.63
N HIS A 241 -5.55 0.87 2.33
CA HIS A 241 -4.57 1.57 1.50
C HIS A 241 -5.22 2.17 0.25
N TRP A 242 -4.42 2.54 -0.75
CA TRP A 242 -4.87 3.04 -2.05
C TRP A 242 -3.83 2.70 -3.13
N GLY A 243 -4.14 3.02 -4.39
CA GLY A 243 -3.21 2.79 -5.50
C GLY A 243 -3.15 3.98 -6.46
N ARG A 244 -1.96 4.31 -6.96
CA ARG A 244 -1.75 5.30 -8.03
C ARG A 244 -0.33 5.23 -8.59
N ARG A 245 -0.20 5.35 -9.92
CA ARG A 245 1.11 5.48 -10.58
C ARG A 245 1.20 6.68 -11.52
N SER A 246 0.05 7.20 -11.93
CA SER A 246 -0.13 8.21 -12.96
C SER A 246 -1.22 9.21 -12.55
N LEU A 247 -1.46 10.24 -13.36
CA LEU A 247 -2.47 11.25 -13.01
C LEU A 247 -3.90 10.68 -13.00
N ASN A 248 -4.20 9.71 -13.88
CA ASN A 248 -5.55 9.24 -14.17
C ASN A 248 -5.82 7.77 -13.78
N ASP A 249 -5.05 7.20 -12.85
CA ASP A 249 -5.17 5.79 -12.44
C ASP A 249 -5.43 5.57 -10.94
N PHE A 250 -5.80 6.62 -10.21
CA PHE A 250 -6.14 6.52 -8.78
C PHE A 250 -7.18 5.43 -8.52
N ASN A 251 -6.81 4.48 -7.65
CA ASN A 251 -7.56 3.31 -7.23
C ASN A 251 -8.13 2.47 -8.38
N LYS A 252 -7.53 2.51 -9.56
CA LYS A 252 -7.95 1.61 -10.62
C LYS A 252 -7.49 0.18 -10.36
N THR A 253 -6.39 0.00 -9.63
CA THR A 253 -5.82 -1.30 -9.23
C THR A 253 -6.17 -1.53 -7.77
N LEU A 254 -6.55 -2.75 -7.40
CA LEU A 254 -6.77 -3.09 -6.01
C LEU A 254 -5.42 -3.16 -5.25
N TRP A 255 -5.49 -3.14 -3.92
CA TRP A 255 -4.38 -3.33 -2.98
C TRP A 255 -4.77 -4.38 -1.94
N GLY A 256 -3.82 -4.92 -1.19
CA GLY A 256 -4.13 -5.88 -0.13
C GLY A 256 -2.92 -6.43 0.59
N SER A 257 -3.20 -7.41 1.44
CA SER A 257 -2.23 -8.21 2.19
C SER A 257 -2.26 -9.66 1.70
N PHE A 258 -1.33 -10.49 2.15
CA PHE A 258 -1.30 -11.92 1.83
C PHE A 258 -1.23 -12.75 3.11
N LEU A 259 -1.94 -13.87 3.11
CA LEU A 259 -1.73 -14.95 4.05
C LEU A 259 -1.22 -16.19 3.31
N ILE A 260 0.00 -16.60 3.65
CA ILE A 260 0.66 -17.80 3.13
C ILE A 260 0.52 -18.88 4.19
N ILE A 261 -0.18 -19.97 3.85
CA ILE A 261 -0.53 -21.05 4.77
C ILE A 261 0.21 -22.31 4.32
N GLY A 262 1.23 -22.69 5.06
CA GLY A 262 1.88 -23.99 4.94
C GLY A 262 1.22 -25.07 5.80
N LYS A 263 1.89 -26.21 5.92
CA LYS A 263 1.43 -27.39 6.67
C LYS A 263 1.31 -27.12 8.17
N LYS A 264 2.21 -26.30 8.71
CA LYS A 264 2.30 -26.00 10.15
C LYS A 264 2.39 -24.51 10.48
N THR A 265 2.63 -23.66 9.48
CA THR A 265 2.97 -22.25 9.69
C THR A 265 2.11 -21.35 8.81
N LYS A 266 1.59 -20.29 9.40
CA LYS A 266 0.93 -19.17 8.72
C LYS A 266 1.82 -17.94 8.74
N VAL A 267 2.15 -17.43 7.56
CA VAL A 267 2.90 -16.18 7.38
C VAL A 267 1.95 -15.12 6.81
N PHE A 268 1.71 -14.08 7.58
CA PHE A 268 0.94 -12.91 7.15
C PHE A 268 1.89 -11.81 6.70
N PHE A 269 1.71 -11.33 5.48
CA PHE A 269 2.42 -10.18 4.92
C PHE A 269 1.42 -9.05 4.71
N ALA A 270 1.55 -7.97 5.48
CA ALA A 270 0.55 -6.92 5.54
C ALA A 270 0.48 -6.02 4.29
N GLY A 271 1.50 -6.05 3.42
CA GLY A 271 1.71 -5.00 2.42
C GLY A 271 1.85 -3.64 3.11
N ASP A 272 1.35 -2.59 2.47
CA ASP A 272 1.15 -1.30 3.11
C ASP A 272 -0.29 -1.19 3.56
N SER A 273 -0.49 -1.10 4.88
CA SER A 273 -1.83 -0.93 5.45
C SER A 273 -1.79 0.09 6.57
N ALA A 274 -2.80 0.95 6.61
CA ALA A 274 -3.19 1.60 7.85
C ALA A 274 -3.78 0.57 8.82
N TYR A 275 -3.84 0.96 10.09
CA TYR A 275 -4.53 0.16 11.08
C TYR A 275 -6.04 0.36 11.02
N HIS A 276 -6.76 -0.75 10.99
CA HIS A 276 -8.19 -0.78 11.20
C HIS A 276 -8.53 -2.08 11.95
N PRO A 277 -9.04 -2.01 13.19
CA PRO A 277 -9.21 -3.19 14.04
C PRO A 277 -10.01 -4.31 13.38
N HIS A 278 -11.06 -3.96 12.62
CA HIS A 278 -11.92 -4.94 11.97
C HIS A 278 -11.18 -5.81 10.94
N ILE A 279 -10.19 -5.25 10.20
CA ILE A 279 -9.43 -6.03 9.22
C ILE A 279 -8.71 -7.19 9.91
N TYR A 280 -7.97 -6.90 10.97
CA TYR A 280 -7.15 -7.89 11.67
C TYR A 280 -8.00 -8.86 12.50
N LYS A 281 -9.06 -8.36 13.16
CA LYS A 281 -10.00 -9.23 13.89
C LYS A 281 -10.74 -10.18 12.96
N ASP A 282 -11.15 -9.74 11.77
CA ASP A 282 -11.82 -10.61 10.80
C ASP A 282 -10.86 -11.66 10.24
N ILE A 283 -9.60 -11.30 9.97
CA ILE A 283 -8.56 -12.26 9.59
C ILE A 283 -8.35 -13.30 10.70
N TYR A 284 -8.24 -12.87 11.96
CA TYR A 284 -8.15 -13.78 13.10
C TYR A 284 -9.38 -14.69 13.22
N ASN A 285 -10.59 -14.15 13.02
CA ASN A 285 -11.82 -14.94 13.10
C ASN A 285 -11.90 -16.02 12.01
N LEU A 286 -11.36 -15.75 10.82
CA LEU A 286 -11.35 -16.69 9.71
C LEU A 286 -10.22 -17.73 9.81
N PHE A 287 -9.03 -17.31 10.24
CA PHE A 287 -7.82 -18.14 10.14
C PHE A 287 -7.22 -18.53 11.50
N GLY A 288 -7.72 -18.00 12.61
CA GLY A 288 -7.13 -18.16 13.93
C GLY A 288 -5.81 -17.39 14.09
N ALA A 289 -5.03 -17.78 15.09
CA ALA A 289 -3.76 -17.14 15.38
C ALA A 289 -2.75 -17.30 14.23
N ILE A 290 -1.95 -16.26 14.00
CA ILE A 290 -0.92 -16.21 12.97
C ILE A 290 0.46 -16.46 13.57
N ASP A 291 1.28 -17.29 12.93
CA ASP A 291 2.59 -17.66 13.46
C ASP A 291 3.63 -16.56 13.21
N ILE A 292 3.67 -16.00 12.01
CA ILE A 292 4.62 -14.94 11.64
C ILE A 292 3.85 -13.80 10.98
N CYS A 293 3.99 -12.60 11.52
CA CYS A 293 3.39 -11.39 10.98
C CYS A 293 4.50 -10.43 10.53
N ILE A 294 4.50 -10.08 9.25
CA ILE A 294 5.39 -9.12 8.64
C ILE A 294 4.60 -7.81 8.45
N PHE A 295 4.98 -6.77 9.20
CA PHE A 295 4.23 -5.51 9.28
C PHE A 295 5.07 -4.30 8.87
N PRO A 296 4.52 -3.36 8.09
CA PRO A 296 5.16 -2.08 7.85
C PRO A 296 5.17 -1.26 9.14
N ILE A 297 6.27 -0.56 9.40
CA ILE A 297 6.37 0.34 10.56
C ILE A 297 6.80 1.76 10.18
N GLY A 298 7.07 2.03 8.90
CA GLY A 298 7.48 3.33 8.39
C GLY A 298 6.41 4.01 7.54
N ALA A 299 6.76 5.18 7.00
CA ALA A 299 5.92 6.00 6.14
C ALA A 299 4.67 6.61 6.81
N TYR A 300 4.69 6.79 8.13
CA TYR A 300 3.53 7.24 8.92
C TYR A 300 3.49 8.75 9.21
N SER A 301 4.55 9.53 8.92
CA SER A 301 4.55 10.98 9.17
C SER A 301 4.41 11.81 7.88
N PRO A 302 3.63 12.91 7.91
CA PRO A 302 2.82 13.39 9.03
C PRO A 302 1.49 12.61 9.18
N GLU A 303 1.10 12.40 10.44
CA GLU A 303 -0.03 11.53 10.81
C GLU A 303 -1.34 11.91 10.11
N TYR A 304 -1.69 13.22 10.06
CA TYR A 304 -2.96 13.69 9.47
C TYR A 304 -3.17 13.26 8.01
N MET A 305 -2.09 12.99 7.29
CA MET A 305 -2.14 12.53 5.90
C MET A 305 -1.94 11.02 5.81
N MET A 306 -0.95 10.49 6.54
CA MET A 306 -0.52 9.10 6.38
C MET A 306 -1.39 8.08 7.13
N ALA A 307 -2.03 8.45 8.25
CA ALA A 307 -2.80 7.52 9.09
C ALA A 307 -3.99 6.84 8.37
N SER A 308 -4.42 7.40 7.24
CA SER A 308 -5.42 6.78 6.37
C SER A 308 -4.91 5.56 5.61
N SER A 309 -3.58 5.43 5.44
CA SER A 309 -2.95 4.50 4.50
C SER A 309 -1.74 3.73 5.08
N HIS A 310 -1.08 4.24 6.10
CA HIS A 310 0.08 3.63 6.75
C HIS A 310 -0.13 3.57 8.25
N MET A 311 0.18 2.42 8.85
CA MET A 311 0.24 2.28 10.30
C MET A 311 1.54 2.88 10.84
N ASN A 312 1.48 3.46 12.03
CA ASN A 312 2.66 3.73 12.84
C ASN A 312 3.12 2.45 13.59
N PRO A 313 4.29 2.46 14.26
CA PRO A 313 4.80 1.30 14.98
C PRO A 313 3.87 0.76 16.08
N GLU A 314 3.20 1.63 16.83
CA GLU A 314 2.28 1.28 17.90
C GLU A 314 1.00 0.61 17.35
N GLU A 315 0.49 1.14 16.24
CA GLU A 315 -0.63 0.57 15.49
C GLU A 315 -0.28 -0.79 14.87
N ALA A 316 0.97 -0.99 14.44
CA ALA A 316 1.46 -2.30 14.01
C ALA A 316 1.43 -3.32 15.16
N VAL A 317 1.77 -2.91 16.39
CA VAL A 317 1.63 -3.75 17.59
C VAL A 317 0.16 -4.06 17.88
N ASN A 318 -0.75 -3.12 17.68
CA ASN A 318 -2.20 -3.36 17.81
C ASN A 318 -2.69 -4.40 16.80
N ALA A 319 -2.31 -4.26 15.52
CA ALA A 319 -2.63 -5.24 14.49
C ALA A 319 -2.08 -6.64 14.83
N PHE A 320 -0.84 -6.71 15.31
CA PHE A 320 -0.21 -7.95 15.77
C PHE A 320 -0.96 -8.61 16.92
N ASN A 321 -1.43 -7.81 17.89
CA ASN A 321 -2.24 -8.29 19.01
C ASN A 321 -3.62 -8.80 18.54
N ASP A 322 -4.29 -8.09 17.63
CA ASP A 322 -5.58 -8.49 17.06
C ASP A 322 -5.47 -9.81 16.29
N LEU A 323 -4.35 -10.06 15.60
CA LEU A 323 -4.05 -11.34 14.93
C LEU A 323 -3.63 -12.47 15.88
N LYS A 324 -3.43 -12.17 17.17
CA LYS A 324 -2.77 -13.06 18.14
C LYS A 324 -1.46 -13.61 17.59
N GLY A 325 -0.67 -12.73 16.97
CA GLY A 325 0.59 -13.10 16.31
C GLY A 325 1.61 -13.71 17.27
N LYS A 326 2.41 -14.66 16.78
CA LYS A 326 3.49 -15.27 17.57
C LYS A 326 4.87 -14.67 17.31
N ILE A 327 5.15 -14.22 16.10
CA ILE A 327 6.42 -13.57 15.72
C ILE A 327 6.11 -12.31 14.91
N PHE A 328 6.73 -11.20 15.29
CA PHE A 328 6.65 -9.91 14.61
C PHE A 328 7.95 -9.68 13.86
N ILE A 329 7.88 -9.49 12.54
CA ILE A 329 9.00 -9.05 11.71
C ILE A 329 8.67 -7.66 11.15
N PRO A 330 9.42 -6.60 11.50
CA PRO A 330 9.17 -5.27 10.94
C PRO A 330 9.69 -5.15 9.50
N MET A 331 9.02 -4.29 8.72
CA MET A 331 9.41 -3.93 7.36
C MET A 331 9.10 -2.47 7.03
N HIS A 332 9.37 -2.05 5.80
CA HIS A 332 9.03 -0.69 5.29
C HIS A 332 9.74 0.48 6.00
N TYR A 333 10.86 0.22 6.69
CA TYR A 333 11.67 1.25 7.33
C TYR A 333 13.14 1.16 6.88
N GLY A 334 13.90 2.24 7.08
CA GLY A 334 15.35 2.31 6.86
C GLY A 334 15.85 2.15 5.40
N THR A 335 14.99 1.72 4.46
CA THR A 335 15.39 1.42 3.07
C THR A 335 15.19 2.61 2.14
N PHE A 336 14.07 3.31 2.25
CA PHE A 336 13.76 4.53 1.51
C PHE A 336 13.34 5.63 2.46
N ASP A 337 13.57 6.88 2.07
CA ASP A 337 13.07 8.05 2.77
C ASP A 337 11.74 8.49 2.13
N LEU A 338 10.61 7.99 2.63
CA LEU A 338 9.28 8.13 1.98
C LEU A 338 8.40 9.23 2.57
N SER A 339 8.68 9.69 3.77
CA SER A 339 7.77 10.41 4.68
C SER A 339 8.53 11.43 5.53
N ASP A 340 7.93 12.00 6.59
CA ASP A 340 8.56 13.03 7.41
C ASP A 340 9.39 12.52 8.60
N GLU A 341 9.22 11.28 9.06
CA GLU A 341 9.97 10.75 10.21
C GLU A 341 11.45 10.48 9.89
N PRO A 342 12.35 10.54 10.89
CA PRO A 342 13.71 10.02 10.77
C PRO A 342 13.75 8.53 10.40
N LEU A 343 14.76 8.09 9.64
CA LEU A 343 14.84 6.72 9.10
C LEU A 343 14.93 5.64 10.19
N GLY A 344 15.55 5.94 11.32
CA GLY A 344 15.74 5.04 12.45
C GLY A 344 14.71 5.19 13.55
N GLU A 345 13.80 6.17 13.46
CA GLU A 345 12.72 6.33 14.42
C GLU A 345 11.75 5.14 14.46
N PRO A 346 11.28 4.60 13.32
CA PRO A 346 10.29 3.51 13.31
C PRO A 346 10.66 2.32 14.20
N ILE A 347 11.89 1.82 14.08
CA ILE A 347 12.34 0.65 14.83
C ILE A 347 12.48 0.94 16.32
N LYS A 348 12.96 2.15 16.68
CA LYS A 348 13.06 2.57 18.09
C LYS A 348 11.68 2.59 18.74
N ARG A 349 10.70 3.19 18.07
CA ARG A 349 9.31 3.24 18.53
C ARG A 349 8.68 1.85 18.61
N LEU A 350 8.92 0.99 17.63
CA LEU A 350 8.44 -0.39 17.67
C LEU A 350 8.98 -1.15 18.88
N ILE A 351 10.29 -1.07 19.14
CA ILE A 351 10.91 -1.74 20.29
C ILE A 351 10.26 -1.26 21.60
N THR A 352 10.07 0.05 21.77
CA THR A 352 9.36 0.62 22.92
C THR A 352 7.93 0.05 23.03
N ALA A 353 7.14 0.12 21.96
CA ALA A 353 5.76 -0.35 21.95
C ALA A 353 5.63 -1.85 22.25
N ILE A 354 6.54 -2.67 21.71
CA ILE A 354 6.60 -4.12 21.96
C ILE A 354 6.92 -4.42 23.43
N ILE A 355 7.86 -3.68 24.04
CA ILE A 355 8.21 -3.84 25.46
C ILE A 355 7.03 -3.47 26.35
N GLU A 356 6.38 -2.32 26.09
CA GLU A 356 5.22 -1.85 26.85
C GLU A 356 4.04 -2.83 26.78
N ASN A 357 3.92 -3.58 25.68
CA ASN A 357 2.91 -4.62 25.52
C ASN A 357 3.33 -6.00 26.07
N ASN A 358 4.48 -6.12 26.75
CA ASN A 358 5.04 -7.39 27.24
C ASN A 358 5.24 -8.43 26.12
N ARG A 359 5.68 -7.99 24.94
CA ARG A 359 5.89 -8.83 23.75
C ARG A 359 7.35 -8.91 23.28
N ALA A 360 8.32 -8.50 24.10
CA ALA A 360 9.73 -8.42 23.71
C ALA A 360 10.27 -9.72 23.08
N ASN A 361 9.88 -10.89 23.59
CA ASN A 361 10.27 -12.19 23.06
C ASN A 361 9.57 -12.61 21.75
N LYS A 362 8.76 -11.72 21.16
CA LYS A 362 8.02 -11.95 19.91
C LYS A 362 8.59 -11.15 18.75
N LEU A 363 9.43 -10.15 19.01
CA LEU A 363 10.06 -9.35 17.97
C LEU A 363 11.26 -10.08 17.37
N THR A 364 11.31 -10.16 16.05
CA THR A 364 12.48 -10.62 15.29
C THR A 364 12.95 -9.46 14.43
N GLU A 365 14.02 -8.80 14.89
CA GLU A 365 14.70 -7.76 14.13
C GLU A 365 15.66 -8.43 13.14
N LEU A 366 15.40 -8.27 11.84
CA LEU A 366 16.30 -8.74 10.80
C LEU A 366 17.17 -7.59 10.31
N SER A 367 18.43 -7.88 10.05
CA SER A 367 19.26 -7.06 9.16
C SER A 367 18.79 -7.24 7.71
N ILE A 368 19.27 -6.38 6.80
CA ILE A 368 19.09 -6.63 5.38
C ILE A 368 19.96 -7.83 4.99
N GLY A 369 19.33 -8.89 4.50
CA GLY A 369 19.94 -10.20 4.26
C GLY A 369 19.82 -11.17 5.44
N GLY A 370 19.42 -10.66 6.60
CA GLY A 370 19.14 -11.47 7.78
C GLY A 370 18.04 -12.49 7.52
N THR A 371 18.21 -13.68 8.13
CA THR A 371 17.34 -14.84 7.93
C THR A 371 16.64 -15.24 9.22
N TYR A 372 15.32 -15.39 9.17
CA TYR A 372 14.54 -16.08 10.19
C TYR A 372 14.25 -17.52 9.74
N LEU A 373 14.71 -18.51 10.51
CA LEU A 373 14.38 -19.92 10.27
C LEU A 373 13.03 -20.25 10.93
N ILE A 374 12.07 -20.71 10.14
CA ILE A 374 10.68 -20.96 10.59
C ILE A 374 10.60 -22.14 11.55
N ASP A 375 11.52 -23.11 11.46
CA ASP A 375 11.60 -24.27 12.35
C ASP A 375 11.92 -23.89 13.82
N ASN A 376 12.24 -22.61 14.09
CA ASN A 376 12.45 -22.08 15.43
C ASN A 376 11.15 -21.77 16.19
N LEU A 377 9.98 -21.96 15.57
CA LEU A 377 8.67 -21.86 16.23
C LEU A 377 8.48 -23.08 17.18
N LYS A 378 9.15 -23.07 18.34
CA LYS A 378 8.91 -24.01 19.44
C LYS A 378 7.93 -23.44 20.45
#